data_AF-A0A838RX81-F1
#
_entry.id   AF-A0A838RX81-F1
#
_cell.length_a   1.000
_cell.length_b   1.000
_cell.length_c   1.000
_cell.angle_alpha   90.00
_cell.angle_beta   90.00
_cell.angle_gamma   90.00
#
_symmetry.space_group_name_H-M   'P 1'
#
loop_
_entity.id
_entity.type
_entity.pdbx_description
1 polymer ?
#
loop_
_entity_poly.entity_id
_entity_poly.type
_entity_poly.pdbx_seq_one_letter_code
_entity_poly.pdbx_strand_id
1 'polypeptide(L)'
;MSNESVDKHFHDLSAGDEKEDKGYYIFLCKTPDIGLLDVIRRHDATTIGFAFREGSVLAHLSVVLREKGIPAIVSGYVSLQEGDTVTIDALSTDISREERVKR
;
A
#
# COMPACT_ATOMS: atom_id res chain seq x y z
N MET A 1 21.56 -1.68 -28.13
CA MET A 1 20.35 -2.33 -27.60
C MET A 1 19.82 -1.45 -26.49
N SER A 2 18.53 -1.17 -26.55
CA SER A 2 17.80 -0.03 -25.96
C SER A 2 17.69 -0.08 -24.43
N ASN A 3 18.45 0.80 -23.74
CA ASN A 3 18.26 1.10 -22.32
C ASN A 3 17.32 2.31 -22.06
N GLU A 4 16.91 3.04 -23.10
CA GLU A 4 16.17 4.30 -22.96
C GLU A 4 14.71 4.14 -22.49
N SER A 5 14.15 2.93 -22.55
CA SER A 5 12.74 2.72 -22.20
C SER A 5 12.50 2.52 -20.70
N VAL A 6 13.53 2.20 -19.92
CA VAL A 6 13.41 2.00 -18.47
C VAL A 6 13.60 3.33 -17.74
N ASP A 7 14.60 4.13 -18.14
CA ASP A 7 14.90 5.42 -17.52
C ASP A 7 13.76 6.45 -17.69
N LYS A 8 13.04 6.43 -18.83
CA LYS A 8 11.89 7.33 -19.03
C LYS A 8 10.72 7.07 -18.08
N HIS A 9 10.51 5.82 -17.65
CA HIS A 9 9.46 5.50 -16.67
C HIS A 9 9.87 5.80 -15.22
N PHE A 10 11.18 5.85 -14.94
CA PHE A 10 11.69 6.24 -13.62
C PHE A 10 11.62 7.76 -13.38
N HIS A 11 11.78 8.57 -14.43
CA HIS A 11 11.81 10.03 -14.31
C HIS A 11 10.42 10.71 -14.28
N ASP A 12 9.35 10.02 -14.69
CA ASP A 12 7.99 10.58 -14.60
C ASP A 12 7.43 10.57 -13.17
N LEU A 13 8.07 9.83 -12.24
CA LEU A 13 7.71 9.82 -10.81
C LEU A 13 8.28 11.01 -10.02
N SER A 14 9.00 11.89 -10.70
CA SER A 14 9.65 13.10 -10.14
C SER A 14 9.06 14.43 -10.63
N ALA A 15 7.88 14.42 -11.25
CA ALA A 15 7.14 15.64 -11.58
C ALA A 15 5.89 15.77 -10.69
N GLY A 16 6.03 16.52 -9.60
CA GLY A 16 4.90 17.03 -8.83
C GLY A 16 5.00 16.79 -7.32
N ASP A 17 5.42 17.81 -6.58
CA ASP A 17 5.09 18.01 -5.15
C ASP A 17 3.58 18.39 -5.01
N GLU A 18 2.72 17.76 -5.81
CA GLU A 18 1.29 17.90 -5.69
C GLU A 18 0.84 16.84 -4.69
N LYS A 19 0.30 17.26 -3.54
CA LYS A 19 -0.46 16.36 -2.68
C LYS A 19 -1.54 15.73 -3.56
N GLU A 20 -1.35 14.46 -3.91
CA GLU A 20 -2.31 13.69 -4.71
C GLU A 20 -3.70 13.72 -4.05
N ASP A 21 -4.72 13.52 -4.90
CA ASP A 21 -6.16 13.71 -4.70
C ASP A 21 -6.70 13.46 -3.27
N LYS A 22 -7.79 14.17 -2.94
CA LYS A 22 -8.52 14.04 -1.65
C LYS A 22 -9.34 12.73 -1.55
N GLY A 23 -8.76 11.61 -1.94
CA GLY A 23 -9.36 10.27 -1.92
C GLY A 23 -8.90 9.44 -0.73
N TYR A 24 -9.63 8.34 -0.48
CA TYR A 24 -9.15 7.26 0.38
C TYR A 24 -8.57 6.16 -0.51
N TYR A 25 -7.33 5.75 -0.25
CA TYR A 25 -6.59 4.81 -1.09
C TYR A 25 -6.17 3.57 -0.33
N ILE A 26 -6.26 2.41 -0.99
CA ILE A 26 -5.66 1.16 -0.49
C ILE A 26 -4.65 0.71 -1.52
N PHE A 27 -3.36 0.74 -1.15
CA PHE A 27 -2.28 0.31 -2.02
C PHE A 27 -2.17 -1.21 -2.02
N LEU A 28 -2.27 -1.80 -3.21
CA LEU A 28 -2.09 -3.22 -3.44
C LEU A 28 -0.63 -3.51 -3.73
N CYS A 29 0.01 -4.28 -2.86
CA CYS A 29 1.45 -4.53 -2.92
C CYS A 29 1.75 -6.02 -2.78
N LYS A 30 2.87 -6.48 -3.38
CA LYS A 30 3.30 -7.86 -3.20
C LYS A 30 3.81 -8.09 -1.77
N THR A 31 4.80 -7.29 -1.35
CA THR A 31 5.46 -7.35 -0.04
C THR A 31 5.60 -5.97 0.60
N PRO A 32 5.69 -5.88 1.94
CA PRO A 32 6.10 -4.66 2.62
C PRO A 32 7.58 -4.39 2.34
N ASP A 33 7.87 -3.43 1.47
CA ASP A 33 9.21 -3.05 1.02
C ASP A 33 9.57 -1.61 1.41
N ILE A 34 10.86 -1.35 1.67
CA ILE A 34 11.36 -0.03 2.08
C ILE A 34 11.10 1.05 1.00
N GLY A 35 11.05 0.69 -0.28
CA GLY A 35 10.76 1.61 -1.38
C GLY A 35 9.36 2.22 -1.32
N LEU A 36 8.44 1.63 -0.56
CA LEU A 36 7.10 2.20 -0.33
C LEU A 36 7.08 3.36 0.67
N LEU A 37 8.22 3.69 1.29
CA LEU A 37 8.31 4.83 2.20
C LEU A 37 7.98 6.16 1.51
N ASP A 38 8.35 6.32 0.24
CA ASP A 38 8.07 7.56 -0.49
C ASP A 38 6.57 7.72 -0.76
N VAL A 39 5.83 6.63 -0.96
CA VAL A 39 4.36 6.65 -1.03
C VAL A 39 3.80 7.15 0.31
N ILE A 40 4.23 6.57 1.43
CA ILE A 40 3.78 6.99 2.77
C ILE A 40 4.07 8.49 3.03
N ARG A 41 5.15 9.04 2.47
CA ARG A 41 5.52 10.46 2.64
C ARG A 41 4.65 11.40 1.80
N ARG A 42 4.12 10.94 0.67
CA ARG A 42 3.32 11.76 -0.26
C ARG A 42 1.85 11.85 0.12
N HIS A 43 1.36 10.97 1.01
CA HIS A 43 -0.03 10.93 1.42
C HIS A 43 -0.25 11.21 2.91
N ASP A 44 -1.48 11.57 3.26
CA ASP A 44 -1.93 11.64 4.65
C ASP A 44 -2.21 10.22 5.17
N ALA A 45 -1.57 9.85 6.28
CA ALA A 45 -1.72 8.55 6.94
C ALA A 45 -3.18 8.20 7.28
N THR A 46 -4.05 9.19 7.46
CA THR A 46 -5.48 8.99 7.75
C THR A 46 -6.32 8.64 6.52
N THR A 47 -5.74 8.78 5.32
CA THR A 47 -6.42 8.59 4.03
C THR A 47 -5.93 7.36 3.26
N ILE A 48 -4.92 6.66 3.77
CA ILE A 48 -4.31 5.54 3.07
C ILE A 48 -4.31 4.26 3.88
N GLY A 49 -4.27 3.13 3.19
CA GLY A 49 -4.06 1.81 3.75
C GLY A 49 -3.28 0.92 2.80
N PHE A 50 -2.87 -0.26 3.27
CA PHE A 50 -2.10 -1.22 2.47
C PHE A 50 -2.68 -2.63 2.55
N ALA A 51 -2.73 -3.31 1.41
CA ALA A 51 -2.99 -4.74 1.32
C ALA A 51 -1.79 -5.43 0.68
N PHE A 52 -1.15 -6.32 1.43
CA PHE A 52 -0.01 -7.09 0.98
C PHE A 52 -0.40 -8.52 0.65
N ARG A 53 0.11 -9.07 -0.46
CA ARG A 53 -0.05 -10.50 -0.76
C ARG A 53 0.69 -11.37 0.25
N GLU A 54 1.91 -10.97 0.60
CA GLU A 54 2.76 -11.66 1.56
C GLU A 54 3.54 -10.65 2.41
N GLY A 55 3.93 -11.01 3.62
CA GLY A 55 4.66 -10.07 4.47
C GLY A 55 4.95 -10.59 5.87
N SER A 56 5.91 -9.94 6.52
CA SER A 56 6.25 -10.19 7.91
C SER A 56 5.83 -9.01 8.78
N VAL A 57 5.31 -9.33 9.97
CA VAL A 57 4.98 -8.35 11.01
C VAL A 57 6.22 -7.58 11.47
N LEU A 58 7.43 -8.15 11.32
CA LEU A 58 8.69 -7.51 11.72
C LEU A 58 9.44 -6.83 10.56
N ALA A 59 8.88 -6.83 9.36
CA ALA A 59 9.47 -6.06 8.26
C ALA A 59 9.51 -4.57 8.63
N HIS A 60 10.55 -3.86 8.17
CA HIS A 60 10.75 -2.45 8.53
C HIS A 60 9.53 -1.59 8.19
N LEU A 61 8.98 -1.73 6.99
CA LEU A 61 7.77 -1.00 6.59
C LEU A 61 6.57 -1.33 7.48
N SER A 62 6.39 -2.59 7.89
CA SER A 62 5.31 -3.00 8.80
C SER A 62 5.41 -2.31 10.17
N VAL A 63 6.62 -2.01 10.64
CA VAL A 63 6.84 -1.20 11.85
C VAL A 63 6.41 0.24 11.60
N VAL A 64 6.91 0.85 10.52
CA VAL A 64 6.59 2.25 10.16
C VAL A 64 5.09 2.48 9.99
N LEU A 65 4.38 1.56 9.33
CA LEU A 65 2.93 1.65 9.12
C LEU A 65 2.18 1.69 10.47
N ARG A 66 2.58 0.85 11.43
CA ARG A 66 1.98 0.83 12.78
C ARG A 66 2.28 2.10 13.56
N GLU A 67 3.52 2.58 13.52
CA GLU A 67 3.91 3.83 14.20
C GLU A 67 3.12 5.03 13.67
N LYS A 68 2.76 5.01 12.38
CA LYS A 68 1.96 6.05 11.73
C LYS A 68 0.45 5.82 11.83
N GLY A 69 0.00 4.71 12.42
CA GLY A 69 -1.42 4.36 12.50
C GLY A 69 -2.05 4.03 11.14
N ILE A 70 -1.26 3.66 10.14
CA ILE A 70 -1.73 3.33 8.79
C ILE A 70 -2.23 1.87 8.81
N PRO A 71 -3.50 1.60 8.44
CA PRO A 71 -4.03 0.25 8.38
C PRO A 71 -3.32 -0.57 7.30
N ALA A 72 -2.86 -1.75 7.69
CA ALA A 72 -2.17 -2.67 6.78
C ALA A 72 -2.57 -4.12 7.07
N ILE A 73 -2.86 -4.88 6.02
CA ILE A 73 -3.22 -6.29 6.11
C ILE A 73 -2.35 -7.16 5.21
N VAL A 74 -2.24 -8.44 5.55
CA VAL A 74 -1.81 -9.48 4.59
C VAL A 74 -3.06 -10.15 4.07
N SER A 75 -3.48 -9.79 2.86
CA SER A 75 -4.68 -10.30 2.21
C SER A 75 -4.49 -11.70 1.61
N GLY A 76 -3.25 -12.16 1.43
CA GLY A 76 -2.99 -13.45 0.82
C GLY A 76 -3.43 -13.48 -0.64
N TYR A 77 -4.23 -14.47 -1.02
CA TYR A 77 -4.68 -14.69 -2.40
C TYR A 77 -6.01 -14.02 -2.75
N VAL A 78 -6.52 -13.12 -1.90
CA VAL A 78 -7.74 -12.35 -2.23
C VAL A 78 -7.48 -11.54 -3.50
N SER A 79 -8.26 -11.83 -4.55
CA SER A 79 -8.16 -11.12 -5.83
C SER A 79 -8.74 -9.72 -5.69
N LEU A 80 -7.85 -8.74 -5.53
CA LEU A 80 -8.16 -7.31 -5.58
C LEU A 80 -7.66 -6.75 -6.90
N GLN A 81 -8.48 -5.91 -7.53
CA GLN A 81 -8.14 -5.22 -8.77
C GLN A 81 -8.10 -3.72 -8.53
N GLU A 82 -7.32 -3.04 -9.36
CA GLU A 82 -7.31 -1.58 -9.37
C GLU A 82 -8.72 -1.06 -9.71
N GLY A 83 -9.18 -0.06 -8.95
CA GLY A 83 -10.53 0.49 -9.06
C GLY A 83 -11.58 -0.17 -8.16
N ASP A 84 -11.27 -1.29 -7.50
CA ASP A 84 -12.16 -1.89 -6.51
C ASP A 84 -12.37 -0.94 -5.32
N THR A 85 -13.63 -0.71 -4.93
CA THR A 85 -13.95 -0.05 -3.66
C THR A 85 -14.05 -1.13 -2.58
N VAL A 86 -13.13 -1.12 -1.62
CA VAL A 86 -13.08 -2.10 -0.53
C VAL A 86 -12.79 -1.44 0.80
N THR A 87 -13.14 -2.14 1.88
CA THR A 87 -12.74 -1.82 3.25
C THR A 87 -11.78 -2.88 3.75
N ILE A 88 -10.69 -2.45 4.40
CA ILE A 88 -9.74 -3.34 5.07
C ILE A 88 -9.87 -3.28 6.59
N ASP A 89 -9.78 -4.44 7.25
CA ASP A 89 -9.76 -4.56 8.71
C ASP A 89 -8.38 -5.02 9.20
N ALA A 90 -7.64 -4.07 9.78
CA ALA A 90 -6.31 -4.30 10.34
C ALA A 90 -6.31 -4.55 11.86
N LEU A 91 -7.47 -4.44 12.55
CA LEU A 91 -7.53 -4.38 14.01
C LEU A 91 -8.14 -5.64 14.62
N SER A 92 -9.12 -6.25 13.97
CA SER A 92 -9.79 -7.44 14.49
C SER A 92 -8.81 -8.61 14.63
N THR A 93 -8.86 -9.29 15.78
CA THR A 93 -7.96 -10.41 16.14
C THR A 93 -8.52 -11.77 15.75
N ASP A 94 -9.84 -11.91 15.68
CA ASP A 94 -10.54 -13.19 15.53
C ASP A 94 -11.17 -13.37 14.14
N ILE A 95 -10.52 -12.81 13.11
CA ILE A 95 -10.95 -12.91 11.72
C ILE A 95 -9.86 -13.55 10.86
N SER A 96 -10.29 -14.35 9.88
CA SER A 96 -9.42 -14.91 8.85
C SER A 96 -8.82 -13.82 7.95
N ARG A 97 -7.84 -14.18 7.12
CA ARG A 97 -7.20 -13.21 6.21
C ARG A 97 -8.18 -12.72 5.16
N GLU A 98 -9.08 -13.58 4.72
CA GLU A 98 -10.09 -13.33 3.72
C GLU A 98 -11.15 -12.34 4.24
N GLU A 99 -11.52 -12.46 5.51
CA GLU A 99 -12.49 -11.56 6.18
C GLU A 99 -11.95 -10.15 6.46
N ARG A 100 -10.62 -9.96 6.35
CA ARG A 100 -10.00 -8.63 6.45
C ARG A 100 -10.35 -7.72 5.28
N VAL A 101 -10.93 -8.24 4.21
CA VAL A 101 -11.35 -7.44 3.04
C VAL A 101 -12.86 -7.56 2.86
N LYS A 102 -13.54 -6.41 2.80
CA LYS A 102 -14.99 -6.31 2.57
C LYS A 102 -15.25 -5.44 1.34
N ARG A 103 -16.20 -5.87 0.49
CA ARG A 103 -16.67 -5.13 -0.70
C ARG A 103 -18.00 -4.47 -0.42
#